data_AF-A0ABC8UDU1-F1
#
_entry.id   AF-A0ABC8UDU1-F1
#
_cell.length_a   1.000
_cell.length_b   1.000
_cell.length_c   1.000
_cell.angle_alpha   90.00
_cell.angle_beta   90.00
_cell.angle_gamma   90.00
#
_symmetry.space_group_name_H-M   'P 1'
#
loop_
_entity.id
_entity.type
_entity.pdbx_description
1 polymer ?
#
loop_
_entity_poly.entity_id
_entity_poly.type
_entity_poly.pdbx_seq_one_letter_code
_entity_poly.pdbx_strand_id
1 'polypeptide(L)'
;MEARRGVRPSWIWSNLLVGRELLSKGLRWQVRSGDQINFWKNRWIPTLPSFSITPLKPFNCNIEYVEDVINQSSKAWDMTILQKVSSTKEQQVMKTIPISKMKEEDKRI
;
A
#
# COMPACT_ATOMS: atom_id res chain seq x y z
N MET A 1 17.04 -22.43 -33.96
CA MET A 1 17.79 -21.21 -34.27
C MET A 1 17.83 -20.37 -33.00
N GLU A 2 18.98 -20.34 -32.32
CA GLU A 2 19.16 -19.57 -31.08
C GLU A 2 19.77 -18.21 -31.42
N ALA A 3 19.08 -17.13 -31.02
CA ALA A 3 19.57 -15.77 -31.20
C ALA A 3 20.64 -15.46 -30.14
N ARG A 4 21.89 -15.23 -30.56
CA ARG A 4 23.00 -14.84 -29.68
C ARG A 4 22.71 -13.46 -29.06
N ARG A 5 22.64 -13.38 -27.73
CA ARG A 5 22.58 -12.11 -26.98
C ARG A 5 23.78 -11.23 -27.37
N GLY A 6 23.52 -10.08 -27.99
CA GLY A 6 24.54 -9.07 -28.29
C GLY A 6 25.14 -8.46 -27.01
N VAL A 7 26.43 -8.10 -27.07
CA VAL A 7 27.32 -7.76 -25.93
C VAL A 7 27.04 -6.37 -25.31
N ARG A 8 25.94 -5.69 -25.68
CA ARG A 8 25.54 -4.41 -25.08
C ARG A 8 24.03 -4.38 -24.95
N PRO A 9 23.43 -4.61 -23.76
CA PRO A 9 22.05 -4.20 -23.55
C PRO A 9 21.99 -2.72 -23.87
N SER A 10 21.14 -2.33 -24.83
CA SER A 10 21.11 -0.93 -25.28
C SER A 10 20.94 -0.04 -24.05
N TRP A 11 21.72 1.03 -23.96
CA TRP A 11 21.67 1.99 -22.85
C TRP A 11 20.23 2.45 -22.53
N ILE A 12 19.38 2.49 -23.56
CA ILE A 12 17.94 2.74 -23.49
C ILE A 12 17.20 1.72 -22.60
N TRP A 13 17.41 0.40 -22.81
CA TRP A 13 16.79 -0.64 -21.97
C TRP A 13 17.30 -0.59 -20.53
N SER A 14 18.58 -0.26 -20.31
CA SER A 14 19.12 -0.07 -18.96
C SER A 14 18.48 1.14 -18.26
N ASN A 15 18.40 2.29 -18.94
CA ASN A 15 17.75 3.48 -18.39
C ASN A 15 16.25 3.28 -18.17
N LEU A 16 15.57 2.52 -19.03
CA LEU A 16 14.15 2.19 -18.85
C LEU A 16 13.93 1.29 -17.62
N LEU A 17 14.80 0.30 -17.39
CA LEU A 17 14.73 -0.54 -16.19
C LEU A 17 14.96 0.27 -14.91
N VAL A 18 15.95 1.17 -14.92
CA VAL A 18 16.21 2.10 -13.80
C VAL A 18 15.00 3.03 -13.59
N GLY A 19 14.46 3.61 -14.67
CA GLY A 19 13.26 4.44 -14.61
C GLY A 19 12.05 3.68 -14.04
N ARG A 20 11.85 2.41 -14.42
CA ARG A 20 10.80 1.55 -13.88
C ARG A 20 10.97 1.31 -12.38
N GLU A 21 12.20 1.09 -11.93
CA GLU A 21 12.49 0.90 -10.51
C GLU A 21 12.22 2.18 -9.71
N LEU A 22 12.62 3.34 -10.22
CA LEU A 22 12.35 4.64 -9.61
C LEU A 22 10.85 4.95 -9.54
N LEU A 23 10.10 4.70 -10.61
CA LEU A 23 8.65 4.82 -10.62
C LEU A 23 8.03 3.88 -9.59
N SER A 24 8.46 2.62 -9.56
CA SER A 24 7.96 1.65 -8.57
C SER A 24 8.23 2.06 -7.13
N LYS A 25 9.30 2.83 -6.86
CA LYS A 25 9.57 3.41 -5.54
C LYS A 25 8.66 4.60 -5.22
N GLY A 26 8.08 5.26 -6.21
CA GLY A 26 7.11 6.34 -6.05
C GLY A 26 5.66 5.88 -5.99
N LEU A 27 5.37 4.67 -6.48
CA LEU A 27 4.01 4.10 -6.48
C LEU A 27 3.48 3.90 -5.05
N ARG A 28 2.22 4.26 -4.86
CA ARG A 28 1.46 4.13 -3.63
C ARG A 28 0.25 3.24 -3.86
N TRP A 29 -0.26 2.62 -2.80
CA TRP A 29 -1.48 1.85 -2.89
C TRP A 29 -2.70 2.73 -2.66
N GLN A 30 -3.68 2.62 -3.55
CA GLN A 30 -5.01 3.14 -3.36
C GLN A 30 -5.87 2.04 -2.74
N VAL A 31 -6.35 2.28 -1.52
CA VAL A 31 -7.23 1.36 -0.79
C VAL A 31 -8.59 1.30 -1.49
N ARG A 32 -9.06 0.07 -1.78
CA ARG A 32 -10.44 -0.22 -2.17
C ARG A 32 -11.02 -1.31 -1.29
N SER A 33 -10.64 -2.56 -1.55
CA SER A 33 -11.00 -3.73 -0.74
C SER A 33 -10.07 -3.86 0.45
N GLY A 34 -8.79 -3.51 0.27
CA GLY A 34 -7.77 -3.58 1.32
C GLY A 34 -7.21 -4.98 1.56
N ASP A 35 -7.60 -5.97 0.74
CA ASP A 35 -7.19 -7.38 0.85
C ASP A 35 -5.80 -7.63 0.28
N GLN A 36 -5.29 -6.73 -0.58
CA GLN A 36 -3.97 -6.84 -1.20
C GLN A 36 -2.94 -5.89 -0.59
N ILE A 37 -3.37 -5.02 0.33
CA ILE A 37 -2.53 -4.00 0.93
C ILE A 37 -2.16 -4.43 2.35
N ASN A 38 -0.88 -4.72 2.57
CA ASN A 38 -0.36 -4.95 3.89
C ASN A 38 -0.41 -3.66 4.72
N PHE A 39 -1.09 -3.71 5.87
CA PHE A 39 -1.34 -2.55 6.71
C PHE A 39 -0.04 -1.85 7.18
N TRP A 40 1.01 -2.64 7.43
CA TRP A 40 2.27 -2.16 8.01
C TRP A 40 3.36 -1.86 6.98
N LYS A 41 3.46 -2.71 5.95
CA LYS A 41 4.60 -2.71 5.01
C LYS A 41 4.35 -1.87 3.76
N ASN A 42 3.10 -1.68 3.37
CA ASN A 42 2.78 -0.96 2.14
C ASN A 42 2.59 0.54 2.38
N ARG A 43 2.85 1.32 1.32
CA ARG A 43 2.69 2.78 1.30
C ARG A 43 1.29 3.12 0.82
N TRP A 44 0.32 3.18 1.72
CA TRP A 44 -1.09 3.36 1.40
C TRP A 44 -1.76 4.53 2.11
N ILE A 45 -1.06 5.17 3.06
CA ILE A 45 -1.62 6.31 3.80
C ILE A 45 -1.16 7.61 3.12
N PRO A 46 -2.08 8.41 2.56
CA PRO A 46 -1.71 9.68 1.94
C PRO A 46 -1.19 10.66 3.00
N THR A 47 -0.51 11.73 2.60
CA THR A 47 -0.09 12.86 3.47
C THR A 47 0.84 12.58 4.67
N LEU A 48 1.10 11.31 5.03
CA LEU A 48 2.14 10.97 6.00
C LEU A 48 3.53 11.03 5.37
N PRO A 49 4.57 11.45 6.12
CA PRO A 49 5.94 11.54 5.59
C PRO A 49 6.47 10.22 5.00
N SER A 50 6.12 9.09 5.61
CA SER A 50 6.51 7.75 5.18
C SER A 50 5.50 7.06 4.25
N PHE A 51 4.32 7.66 4.08
CA PHE A 51 3.13 7.05 3.46
C PHE A 51 2.69 5.72 4.09
N SER A 52 3.17 5.38 5.29
CA SER A 52 2.93 4.12 5.99
C SER A 52 2.69 4.35 7.48
N ILE A 53 2.15 3.33 8.16
CA ILE A 53 1.96 3.34 9.60
C ILE A 53 3.30 3.32 10.34
N THR A 54 3.38 4.05 11.44
CA THR A 54 4.51 4.05 12.37
C THR A 54 3.98 4.00 13.81
N PRO A 55 4.44 3.09 14.68
CA PRO A 55 5.59 2.17 14.54
C PRO A 55 5.29 0.88 13.74
N LEU A 56 6.31 0.05 13.57
CA LEU A 56 6.20 -1.29 12.97
C LEU A 56 5.22 -2.19 13.76
N LYS A 57 4.70 -3.22 13.08
CA LYS A 57 3.74 -4.20 13.62
C LYS A 57 4.12 -4.68 15.04
N PRO A 58 3.25 -4.50 16.05
CA PRO A 58 3.47 -5.04 17.38
C PRO A 58 3.53 -6.58 17.37
N PHE A 59 4.33 -7.17 18.26
CA PHE A 59 4.57 -8.63 18.30
C PHE A 59 3.28 -9.47 18.45
N ASN A 60 2.31 -8.96 19.22
CA ASN A 60 1.03 -9.63 19.46
C ASN A 60 -0.13 -9.04 18.63
N CYS A 61 0.16 -8.51 17.43
CA CYS A 61 -0.85 -7.95 16.55
C CYS A 61 -1.24 -8.94 15.45
N ASN A 62 -2.54 -9.23 15.32
CA ASN A 62 -3.05 -10.13 14.28
C ASN A 62 -3.39 -9.42 12.97
N ILE A 63 -3.21 -8.10 12.89
CA ILE A 63 -3.49 -7.30 11.70
C ILE A 63 -2.34 -7.49 10.70
N GLU A 64 -2.65 -7.93 9.49
CA GLU A 64 -1.70 -8.02 8.39
C GLU A 64 -2.12 -7.14 7.22
N TYR A 65 -3.42 -7.06 6.92
CA TYR A 65 -3.97 -6.35 5.78
C TYR A 65 -4.84 -5.16 6.19
N VAL A 66 -5.07 -4.24 5.24
CA VAL A 66 -5.95 -3.09 5.46
C VAL A 66 -7.40 -3.54 5.64
N GLU A 67 -7.82 -4.66 5.04
CA GLU A 67 -9.15 -5.22 5.27
C GLU A 67 -9.42 -5.61 6.74
N ASP A 68 -8.39 -5.98 7.51
CA ASP A 68 -8.51 -6.39 8.93
C ASP A 68 -8.96 -5.23 9.83
N VAL A 69 -8.79 -3.98 9.37
CA VAL A 69 -9.21 -2.76 10.08
C VAL A 69 -10.43 -2.11 9.42
N ILE A 70 -11.07 -2.79 8.47
CA ILE A 70 -12.29 -2.34 7.80
C ILE A 70 -13.45 -3.21 8.27
N ASN A 71 -14.51 -2.57 8.74
CA ASN A 71 -15.76 -3.26 9.02
C ASN A 71 -16.47 -3.59 7.69
N GLN A 72 -16.55 -4.88 7.37
CA GLN A 72 -17.10 -5.35 6.09
C GLN A 72 -18.60 -5.09 5.94
N SER A 73 -19.34 -4.99 7.04
CA SER A 73 -20.79 -4.72 7.03
C SER A 73 -21.10 -3.24 6.79
N SER A 74 -20.37 -2.35 7.45
CA SER A 74 -20.59 -0.90 7.31
C SER A 74 -19.76 -0.25 6.19
N LYS A 75 -18.76 -0.98 5.65
CA LYS A 75 -17.78 -0.46 4.68
C LYS A 75 -17.10 0.82 5.18
N ALA A 76 -16.78 0.82 6.47
CA ALA A 76 -16.13 1.91 7.16
C ALA A 76 -14.94 1.38 8.00
N TRP A 77 -14.03 2.28 8.36
CA TRP A 77 -12.92 1.95 9.24
C TRP A 77 -13.39 1.51 10.62
N ASP A 78 -12.83 0.41 11.13
CA ASP A 78 -13.07 -0.03 12.50
C ASP A 78 -12.23 0.81 13.46
N MET A 79 -12.86 1.83 14.02
CA MET A 79 -12.20 2.77 14.93
C MET A 79 -11.71 2.10 16.22
N THR A 80 -12.36 1.03 16.67
CA THR A 80 -11.96 0.30 17.89
C THR A 80 -10.63 -0.43 17.69
N ILE A 81 -10.41 -0.96 16.48
CA ILE A 81 -9.14 -1.58 16.11
C ILE A 81 -8.09 -0.50 15.85
N LEU A 82 -8.42 0.53 15.05
CA LEU A 82 -7.48 1.60 14.69
C LEU A 82 -6.91 2.35 15.90
N GLN A 83 -7.72 2.57 16.94
CA GLN A 83 -7.27 3.20 18.19
C GLN A 83 -6.16 2.42 18.90
N LYS A 84 -6.11 1.09 18.72
CA LYS A 84 -5.10 0.24 19.36
C LYS A 84 -3.79 0.18 18.58
N VAL A 85 -3.83 0.44 17.27
CA VAL A 85 -2.71 0.14 16.37
C VAL A 85 -2.12 1.36 15.67
N SER A 86 -2.77 2.51 15.75
CA SER A 86 -2.35 3.73 15.08
C SER A 86 -2.55 4.96 15.95
N SER A 87 -1.73 5.99 15.72
CA SER A 87 -1.82 7.27 16.40
C SER A 87 -3.02 8.09 15.93
N THR A 88 -3.46 9.06 16.74
CA THR A 88 -4.57 9.97 16.39
C THR A 88 -4.36 10.66 15.04
N LYS A 89 -3.12 11.05 14.71
CA LYS A 89 -2.79 11.70 13.44
C LYS A 89 -3.03 10.77 12.25
N GLU A 90 -2.60 9.52 12.36
CA GLU A 90 -2.79 8.50 11.32
C GLU A 90 -4.27 8.17 11.13
N GLN A 91 -5.02 8.05 12.23
CA GLN A 91 -6.46 7.81 12.20
C GLN A 91 -7.22 8.92 11.46
N GLN A 92 -6.86 10.20 11.69
CA GLN A 92 -7.49 11.31 10.99
C GLN A 92 -7.28 11.21 9.48
N VAL A 93 -6.07 10.81 9.06
CA VAL A 93 -5.79 10.61 7.64
C VAL A 93 -6.56 9.42 7.09
N MET A 94 -6.57 8.28 7.78
CA MET A 94 -7.33 7.10 7.33
C MET A 94 -8.80 7.39 7.11
N LYS A 95 -9.42 8.18 8.00
CA LYS A 95 -10.82 8.60 7.85
C LYS A 95 -11.09 9.39 6.56
N THR A 96 -10.08 10.04 5.99
CA THR A 96 -10.23 10.74 4.70
C THR A 96 -10.13 9.80 3.50
N ILE A 97 -9.64 8.57 3.70
CA ILE A 97 -9.53 7.56 2.64
C ILE A 97 -10.91 6.93 2.44
N PRO A 98 -11.50 7.04 1.23
CA PRO A 98 -12.78 6.41 0.94
C PRO A 98 -12.60 4.89 0.80
N ILE A 99 -13.45 4.12 1.47
CA ILE A 99 -13.53 2.67 1.32
C ILE A 99 -14.55 2.36 0.22
N SER A 100 -14.21 1.45 -0.70
CA SER A 100 -15.14 1.08 -1.76
C SER A 100 -16.33 0.29 -1.18
N LYS A 101 -17.54 0.67 -1.59
CA LYS A 101 -18.78 -0.04 -1.22
C LYS A 101 -18.93 -1.36 -1.97
N MET A 102 -18.25 -1.49 -3.11
CA MET A 102 -18.22 -2.68 -3.95
C MET A 102 -16.91 -3.43 -3.76
N LYS A 103 -16.87 -4.73 -4.11
CA LYS A 103 -15.61 -5.48 -4.19
C LYS A 103 -14.85 -5.03 -5.43
N GLU A 104 -14.08 -3.97 -5.26
CA GLU A 104 -13.13 -3.50 -6.26
C GLU A 104 -11.70 -3.83 -5.82
N GLU A 105 -10.87 -4.22 -6.79
CA GLU A 105 -9.46 -4.54 -6.53
C GLU A 105 -8.64 -3.29 -6.17
N ASP A 106 -7.68 -3.48 -5.26
CA ASP A 106 -6.71 -2.45 -4.91
C ASP A 106 -5.82 -2.09 -6.11
N LYS A 107 -5.36 -0.84 -6.19
CA LYS A 107 -4.51 -0.37 -7.30
C LYS A 107 -3.25 0.32 -6.80
N ARG A 108 -2.17 0.24 -7.59
CA ARG A 108 -0.96 1.05 -7.41
C ARG A 108 -1.06 2.32 -8.27
N ILE A 109 -0.85 3.48 -7.65
CA ILE A 109 -0.95 4.83 -8.24
C ILE A 109 0.32 5.64 -8.05
#